data_AF-A0A521MJL5-F1
#
_entry.id   AF-A0A521MJL5-F1
#
_cell.length_a   1.000
_cell.length_b   1.000
_cell.length_c   1.000
_cell.angle_alpha   90.00
_cell.angle_beta   90.00
_cell.angle_gamma   90.00
#
_symmetry.space_group_name_H-M   'P 1'
#
loop_
_entity.id
_entity.type
_entity.pdbx_description
1 polymer ?
#
loop_
_entity_poly.entity_id
_entity_poly.type
_entity_poly.pdbx_seq_one_letter_code
_entity_poly.pdbx_strand_id
1 'polypeptide(L)' 'MNLYNSEEAANVSRRHPETIRDACRAGELHGVQRKKGGPWLIAEPCLAAWVFRQKCEHQAAKSNVTRIDRRAS' A
#
# COMPACT_ATOMS: atom_id res chain seq x y z
N MET A 1 16.15 2.70 0.51
CA MET A 1 14.70 2.83 0.32
C MET A 1 14.10 3.11 1.67
N ASN A 2 13.54 4.30 1.88
CA ASN A 2 13.00 4.67 3.18
C ASN A 2 11.63 4.01 3.38
N LEU A 3 11.43 3.47 4.57
CA LEU A 3 10.16 2.92 5.02
C LEU A 3 9.60 3.85 6.09
N TYR A 4 8.33 4.19 5.94
CA TYR A 4 7.59 5.00 6.90
C TYR A 4 6.62 4.12 7.67
N ASN A 5 6.49 4.41 8.97
CA ASN A 5 5.32 3.98 9.72
C ASN A 5 4.11 4.88 9.40
N SER A 6 2.94 4.57 9.96
CA SER A 6 1.71 5.34 9.67
C SER A 6 1.78 6.81 10.11
N GLU A 7 2.55 7.12 11.17
CA GLU A 7 2.69 8.49 11.70
C GLU A 7 3.69 9.29 10.85
N GLU A 8 4.80 8.68 10.47
CA GLU A 8 5.77 9.29 9.54
C GLU A 8 5.13 9.55 8.17
N ALA A 9 4.41 8.56 7.64
CA ALA A 9 3.69 8.68 6.38
C ALA A 9 2.60 9.76 6.45
N ALA A 10 1.91 9.88 7.58
CA ALA A 10 0.93 10.93 7.82
C ALA A 10 1.57 12.33 7.78
N ASN A 11 2.73 12.49 8.43
CA ASN A 11 3.45 13.76 8.41
C ASN A 11 3.92 14.13 6.99
N VAL A 12 4.51 13.18 6.26
CA VAL A 12 5.02 13.39 4.89
C VAL A 12 3.87 13.69 3.91
N SER A 13 2.78 12.95 3.99
CA SER A 13 1.61 13.13 3.09
C SER A 13 0.64 14.23 3.53
N ARG A 14 0.87 14.84 4.70
CA ARG A 14 -0.02 15.83 5.33
C ARG A 14 -1.45 15.29 5.49
N ARG A 15 -1.58 14.02 5.88
CA ARG A 15 -2.85 13.32 6.14
C ARG A 15 -2.94 12.87 7.58
N HIS A 16 -4.13 12.48 8.02
CA HIS A 16 -4.31 11.88 9.35
C HIS A 16 -3.73 10.46 9.38
N PRO A 17 -3.06 10.03 10.47
CA PRO A 17 -2.55 8.66 10.60
C PRO A 17 -3.62 7.58 10.44
N GLU A 18 -4.87 7.85 10.83
CA GLU A 18 -5.98 6.92 10.59
C GLU A 18 -6.29 6.76 9.11
N THR A 19 -6.28 7.86 8.33
CA THR A 19 -6.44 7.80 6.87
C THR A 19 -5.38 6.90 6.23
N ILE A 20 -4.13 6.97 6.71
CA ILE A 20 -3.05 6.11 6.22
C ILE A 20 -3.33 4.64 6.55
N ARG A 21 -3.77 4.35 7.78
CA ARG A 21 -4.09 2.98 8.22
C ARG A 21 -5.27 2.42 7.44
N ASP A 22 -6.32 3.20 7.21
CA ASP A 22 -7.50 2.76 6.47
C ASP A 22 -7.19 2.57 4.98
N ALA A 23 -6.40 3.46 4.37
CA ALA A 23 -5.92 3.26 2.99
C ALA A 23 -5.09 1.99 2.85
N CYS A 24 -4.24 1.66 3.83
CA CYS A 24 -3.48 0.41 3.85
C CYS A 24 -4.40 -0.82 4.02
N ARG A 25 -5.42 -0.74 4.89
CA ARG A 25 -6.40 -1.81 5.10
C ARG A 25 -7.27 -2.05 3.88
N ALA A 26 -7.70 -0.99 3.21
CA ALA A 26 -8.48 -1.03 1.98
C ALA A 26 -7.67 -1.51 0.77
N GLY A 27 -6.34 -1.52 0.87
CA GLY A 27 -5.44 -1.87 -0.23
C GLY A 27 -5.28 -0.74 -1.26
N GLU A 28 -5.74 0.47 -0.97
CA GLU A 28 -5.53 1.66 -1.80
C GLU A 28 -4.08 2.16 -1.70
N LEU A 29 -3.50 2.06 -0.51
CA LEU A 29 -2.09 2.34 -0.26
C LEU A 29 -1.35 1.01 -0.04
N HIS A 30 -0.31 0.79 -0.83
CA HIS A 30 0.53 -0.40 -0.64
C HIS A 30 1.41 -0.25 0.60
N GLY A 31 0.94 -0.80 1.71
CA GLY A 31 1.70 -1.01 2.94
C GLY A 31 1.73 -2.49 3.33
N VAL A 32 2.68 -2.86 4.18
CA VAL A 32 2.75 -4.20 4.78
C VAL A 32 2.74 -4.12 6.30
N GLN A 33 2.12 -5.09 6.95
CA GLN A 33 2.12 -5.24 8.40
C GLN A 33 2.58 -6.66 8.74
N ARG A 34 3.56 -6.81 9.65
CA ARG A 34 4.10 -8.14 10.00
C ARG A 34 3.20 -8.95 10.95
N LYS A 35 2.44 -8.27 11.81
CA LYS A 35 1.53 -8.89 12.79
C LYS A 35 0.27 -8.05 12.90
N LYS A 36 -0.89 -8.67 13.13
CA LYS A 36 -2.15 -7.94 13.33
C LYS A 36 -1.99 -6.90 14.44
N GLY A 37 -2.35 -5.65 14.14
CA GLY A 37 -2.22 -4.53 15.08
C GLY A 37 -0.79 -3.99 15.27
N GLY A 38 0.20 -4.52 14.55
CA GLY A 38 1.56 -3.97 14.52
C GLY A 38 1.66 -2.67 13.69
N PRO A 39 2.86 -2.08 13.60
CA PRO A 39 3.08 -0.93 12.74
C PRO A 39 2.93 -1.31 11.26
N TRP A 40 2.35 -0.41 10.48
CA TRP A 40 2.43 -0.47 9.02
C TRP A 40 3.82 -0.04 8.57
N LEU A 41 4.33 -0.67 7.53
CA LEU A 41 5.55 -0.28 6.83
C LEU A 41 5.17 0.09 5.40
N ILE A 42 5.43 1.34 5.04
CA ILE A 42 5.04 1.93 3.76
C ILE A 42 6.31 2.43 3.09
N ALA A 43 6.57 1.97 1.87
CA ALA A 43 7.69 2.48 1.10
C ALA A 43 7.40 3.90 0.61
N GLU A 44 8.39 4.77 0.66
CA GLU A 44 8.32 6.14 0.13
C GLU A 44 7.70 6.24 -1.28
N PRO A 45 8.11 5.45 -2.29
CA PRO A 45 7.49 5.52 -3.63
C PRO A 45 6.02 5.07 -3.64
N CYS A 46 5.62 4.15 -2.75
CA CYS A 46 4.22 3.77 -2.61
C CYS A 46 3.38 4.91 -2.02
N LEU A 47 3.92 5.60 -1.02
CA LEU A 47 3.27 6.76 -0.42
C LEU A 47 3.13 7.90 -1.44
N ALA A 48 4.20 8.22 -2.17
CA ALA A 48 4.18 9.25 -3.20
C ALA A 48 3.14 8.93 -4.28
N ALA A 49 3.16 7.71 -4.84
CA ALA A 49 2.19 7.29 -5.86
C ALA A 49 0.75 7.43 -5.35
N TRP A 50 0.46 7.00 -4.12
CA TRP A 50 -0.87 7.13 -3.53
C TRP A 50 -1.30 8.60 -3.36
N VAL A 51 -0.41 9.48 -2.91
CA VAL A 51 -0.68 10.93 -2.80
C VAL A 51 -1.03 11.54 -4.16
N PHE A 52 -0.32 11.15 -5.22
CA PHE A 52 -0.58 11.59 -6.59
C PHE A 52 -1.73 10.82 -7.28
N ARG A 53 -2.43 9.94 -6.57
CA ARG A 53 -3.49 9.07 -7.11
C ARG A 53 -3.02 8.21 -8.30
N GLN A 54 -1.76 7.80 -8.27
CA GLN A 54 -1.12 6.91 -9.23
C GLN A 54 -0.98 5.50 -8.65
N LYS A 55 -0.84 4.49 -9.51
CA LYS A 55 -0.52 3.13 -9.09
C LYS A 55 0.97 3.04 -8.75
N CYS A 56 1.31 2.46 -7.60
CA CYS A 56 2.71 2.21 -7.29
C CYS A 56 3.23 0.96 -8.03
N GLU A 57 4.52 0.95 -8.34
CA GLU A 57 5.21 -0.16 -9.02
C GLU A 57 5.02 -1.50 -8.29
N HIS A 58 5.04 -1.50 -6.96
CA HIS A 58 4.90 -2.69 -6.13
C HIS A 58 3.47 -3.27 -6.18
N GLN A 59 2.46 -2.42 -6.34
CA GLN A 59 1.07 -2.86 -6.48
C GLN A 59 0.78 -3.31 -7.92
N ALA A 60 1.39 -2.64 -8.91
CA ALA A 60 1.31 -3.04 -10.31
C ALA A 60 1.94 -4.44 -10.53
N ALA A 61 3.10 -4.72 -9.94
CA ALA A 61 3.77 -6.02 -10.03
C ALA A 61 2.94 -7.19 -9.47
N LYS A 62 2.18 -6.96 -8.39
CA LYS A 62 1.26 -7.97 -7.83
C LYS A 62 0.07 -8.30 -8.73
N SER A 63 -0.24 -7.46 -9.72
CA SER A 63 -1.41 -7.65 -10.60
C SER A 63 -1.16 -8.66 -11.73
N ASN A 64 0.06 -9.23 -11.87
CA ASN A 64 0.38 -10.25 -12.89
C ASN A 64 -0.24 -11.64 -12.60
N VAL A 65 -1.32 -11.70 -11.81
CA VAL A 65 -2.08 -12.91 -11.52
C VAL A 65 -3.07 -13.13 -12.66
N THR A 66 -2.67 -13.91 -13.65
CA THR A 66 -3.58 -14.42 -14.68
C THR A 66 -4.48 -15.49 -14.06
N ARG A 67 -5.79 -15.24 -13.98
CA ARG A 67 -6.74 -16.29 -13.57
C ARG A 67 -6.67 -17.43 -14.60
N ILE A 68 -6.25 -18.60 -14.16
CA ILE A 68 -6.39 -19.83 -14.95
C ILE A 68 -7.87 -20.21 -14.86
N ASP A 69 -8.63 -19.87 -15.90
CA ASP A 69 -10.01 -20.32 -16.06
C ASP A 69 -9.98 -21.84 -16.33
N ARG A 70 -10.50 -22.63 -15.38
CA ARG A 70 -10.54 -24.09 -15.49
C ARG A 70 -11.75 -24.47 -16.36
N ARG A 71 -11.67 -24.20 -17.66
CA ARG A 71 -12.68 -24.66 -18.62
C ARG A 71 -12.00 -25.17 -19.90
N ALA A 72 -11.40 -26.35 -19.79
CA ALA A 72 -11.19 -27.28 -20.90
C ALA A 72 -12.08 -28.50 -20.55
N SER A 73 -13.29 -28.59 -21.12
CA SER A 73 -13.62 -29.30 -22.36
C SER A 73 -13.19 -30.76 -22.31
#